data_AF-A0A284S5I6-F1
#
_entry.id   AF-A0A284S5I6-F1
#
_cell.length_a   1.000
_cell.length_b   1.000
_cell.length_c   1.000
_cell.angle_alpha   90.00
_cell.angle_beta   90.00
_cell.angle_gamma   90.00
#
_symmetry.space_group_name_H-M   'P 1'
#
loop_
_entity.id
_entity.type
_entity.pdbx_description
1 polymer ?
#
loop_
_entity_poly.entity_id
_entity_poly.type
_entity_poly.pdbx_seq_one_letter_code
_entity_poly.pdbx_strand_id
1 'polypeptide(L)'
;MDCQMYFQVHSAYMWLDPYRVAFASSYFESRAKDWWTLQLTELYSQDQGKYQFPSWFAFKQAIEEKFKDPAIKDKQKVAMYALCMTGSMTTTEYFQELEKFAKKARS
;
A
#
# COMPACT_ATOMS: atom_id res chain seq x y z
N MET A 1 -4.47 -23.19 17.24
CA MET A 1 -4.99 -21.84 17.53
C MET A 1 -5.47 -21.28 16.21
N ASP A 2 -6.76 -21.11 16.03
CA ASP A 2 -7.31 -20.67 14.75
C ASP A 2 -6.97 -19.19 14.55
N CYS A 3 -6.26 -18.87 13.48
CA CYS A 3 -5.84 -17.51 13.15
C CYS A 3 -7.06 -16.57 13.18
N GLN A 4 -8.22 -17.08 12.78
CA GLN A 4 -9.48 -16.36 12.73
C GLN A 4 -9.95 -15.88 14.12
N MET A 5 -9.79 -16.72 15.14
CA MET A 5 -10.15 -16.40 16.53
C MET A 5 -9.21 -15.35 17.14
N TYR A 6 -7.93 -15.36 16.74
CA TYR A 6 -6.95 -14.37 17.17
C TYR A 6 -7.31 -12.96 16.67
N PHE A 7 -7.67 -12.83 15.39
CA PHE A 7 -8.13 -11.55 14.81
C PHE A 7 -9.42 -11.07 15.43
N GLN A 8 -10.37 -11.96 15.71
CA GLN A 8 -11.67 -11.58 16.26
C GLN A 8 -11.53 -10.91 17.64
N VAL A 9 -10.65 -11.43 18.49
CA VAL A 9 -10.39 -10.90 19.83
C VAL A 9 -9.51 -9.65 19.82
N HIS A 10 -8.53 -9.56 18.90
CA HIS A 10 -7.53 -8.49 18.92
C HIS A 10 -7.76 -7.36 17.90
N SER A 11 -8.81 -7.45 17.07
CA SER A 11 -9.14 -6.46 16.02
C SER A 11 -9.31 -5.04 16.55
N ALA A 12 -9.82 -4.88 17.78
CA ALA A 12 -9.97 -3.58 18.42
C ALA A 12 -8.62 -2.86 18.63
N TYR A 13 -7.56 -3.61 18.94
CA TYR A 13 -6.21 -3.05 19.11
C TYR A 13 -5.51 -2.79 17.77
N MET A 14 -5.92 -3.47 16.70
CA MET A 14 -5.44 -3.22 15.33
C MET A 14 -5.94 -1.88 14.76
N TRP A 15 -6.71 -1.08 15.50
CA TRP A 15 -7.07 0.27 15.08
C TRP A 15 -5.95 1.30 15.26
N LEU A 16 -5.01 1.08 16.17
CA LEU A 16 -3.90 2.01 16.36
C LEU A 16 -2.85 1.82 15.27
N ASP A 17 -2.38 2.94 14.71
CA ASP A 17 -1.42 2.99 13.61
C ASP A 17 -0.17 2.11 13.82
N PRO A 18 0.48 2.08 15.00
CA PRO A 18 1.65 1.23 15.22
C PRO A 18 1.38 -0.27 14.98
N TYR A 19 0.21 -0.77 15.40
CA TYR A 19 -0.14 -2.18 15.20
C TYR A 19 -0.46 -2.47 13.74
N ARG A 20 -1.10 -1.53 13.03
CA ARG A 20 -1.35 -1.67 11.58
C ARG A 20 -0.06 -1.73 10.80
N VAL A 21 0.91 -0.89 11.15
CA VAL A 21 2.24 -0.87 10.53
C VAL A 21 3.00 -2.16 10.81
N ALA A 22 3.05 -2.60 12.08
CA ALA A 22 3.72 -3.85 12.45
C ALA A 22 3.08 -5.07 11.75
N PHE A 23 1.75 -5.11 11.71
CA PHE A 23 1.01 -6.17 11.03
C PHE A 23 1.27 -6.17 9.52
N ALA A 24 1.11 -5.04 8.83
CA ALA A 24 1.31 -4.96 7.39
C ALA A 24 2.76 -5.27 6.99
N SER A 25 3.74 -4.78 7.76
CA SER A 25 5.15 -5.06 7.49
C SER A 25 5.56 -6.52 7.72
N SER A 26 4.78 -7.30 8.47
CA SER A 26 5.03 -8.74 8.62
C SER A 26 4.85 -9.53 7.31
N TYR A 27 4.11 -8.98 6.35
CA TYR A 27 3.95 -9.55 5.00
C TYR A 27 5.06 -9.16 4.03
N PHE A 28 6.01 -8.32 4.44
CA PHE A 28 7.11 -7.95 3.56
C PHE A 28 8.05 -9.13 3.36
N GLU A 29 8.35 -9.38 2.10
CA GLU A 29 9.28 -10.43 1.67
C GLU A 29 10.38 -9.84 0.78
N SER A 30 11.51 -10.55 0.70
CA SER A 30 12.63 -10.22 -0.18
C SER A 30 13.07 -8.74 -0.02
N ARG A 31 13.12 -8.00 -1.13
CA ARG A 31 13.55 -6.59 -1.18
C ARG A 31 12.73 -5.67 -0.27
N ALA A 32 11.44 -5.96 -0.07
CA ALA A 32 10.60 -5.16 0.81
C ALA A 32 10.97 -5.37 2.29
N LYS A 33 11.30 -6.61 2.65
CA LYS A 33 11.74 -6.96 4.01
C LYS A 33 13.08 -6.30 4.33
N ASP A 34 14.06 -6.40 3.42
CA ASP A 34 15.38 -5.81 3.61
C ASP A 34 15.31 -4.29 3.81
N TRP A 35 14.51 -3.61 2.98
CA TRP A 35 14.27 -2.18 3.13
C TRP A 35 13.62 -1.84 4.47
N TRP A 36 12.60 -2.59 4.88
CA TRP A 36 11.90 -2.33 6.14
C TRP A 36 12.77 -2.57 7.37
N THR A 37 13.66 -3.56 7.33
CA THR A 37 14.65 -3.78 8.40
C THR A 37 15.57 -2.55 8.58
N LEU A 38 15.99 -1.91 7.49
CA LEU A 38 16.77 -0.66 7.55
C LEU A 38 15.95 0.51 8.11
N GLN A 39 14.67 0.59 7.76
CA GLN A 39 13.79 1.61 8.32
C GLN A 39 13.56 1.41 9.82
N LEU A 40 13.40 0.17 10.29
CA LEU A 40 13.24 -0.11 11.72
C LEU A 40 14.43 0.37 12.56
N THR A 41 15.66 0.28 12.04
CA THR A 41 16.83 0.83 12.74
C THR A 41 16.78 2.35 12.89
N GLU A 42 16.21 3.08 11.92
CA GLU A 42 16.02 4.53 11.99
C GLU A 42 14.86 4.91 12.93
N LEU A 43 13.82 4.08 12.99
CA LEU A 43 12.65 4.29 13.84
C LEU A 43 12.90 3.96 15.31
N TYR A 44 14.02 3.32 15.64
CA TYR A 44 14.36 2.97 17.02
C TYR A 44 14.90 4.20 17.78
N SER A 45 14.14 4.69 18.74
CA SER A 45 14.60 5.76 19.64
C SER A 45 15.45 5.14 20.75
N GLN A 46 16.75 5.43 20.77
CA GLN A 46 17.65 4.96 21.84
C GLN A 46 17.27 5.54 23.20
N ASP A 47 16.85 6.81 23.25
CA ASP A 47 16.49 7.48 24.50
C ASP A 47 15.23 6.89 25.16
N GLN A 48 14.29 6.39 24.36
CA GLN A 48 13.03 5.83 24.85
C GLN A 48 12.98 4.30 24.82
N GLY A 49 14.04 3.65 24.31
CA GLY A 49 14.15 2.20 24.17
C GLY A 49 13.03 1.55 23.33
N LYS A 50 12.35 2.32 22.47
CA LYS A 50 11.16 1.87 21.74
C LYS A 50 11.15 2.33 20.28
N TYR A 51 10.49 1.54 19.44
CA TYR A 51 10.24 1.90 18.05
C TYR A 51 9.16 2.98 17.96
N GLN A 52 9.46 4.06 17.25
CA GLN A 52 8.53 5.13 16.93
C GLN A 52 7.96 4.87 15.54
N PHE A 53 6.89 4.08 15.47
CA PHE A 53 6.25 3.80 14.18
C PHE A 53 5.61 5.07 13.59
N PRO A 54 5.70 5.26 12.26
CA PRO A 54 4.99 6.33 11.58
C PRO A 54 3.48 6.12 11.66
N SER A 55 2.71 7.17 11.35
CA SER A 55 1.28 7.03 11.13
C SER A 55 0.99 6.07 9.98
N TRP A 56 -0.20 5.49 9.96
CA TRP A 56 -0.59 4.56 8.89
C TRP A 56 -0.56 5.22 7.51
N PHE A 57 -0.90 6.51 7.45
CA PHE A 57 -0.84 7.30 6.22
C PHE A 57 0.60 7.46 5.73
N ALA A 58 1.52 7.89 6.59
CA ALA A 58 2.93 8.08 6.24
C ALA A 58 3.60 6.76 5.84
N PHE A 59 3.27 5.65 6.52
CA PHE A 59 3.74 4.32 6.15
C PHE A 59 3.36 3.93 4.72
N LYS A 60 2.08 4.08 4.35
CA LYS A 60 1.63 3.76 2.98
C LYS A 60 2.31 4.63 1.93
N GLN A 61 2.47 5.92 2.21
CA GLN A 61 3.15 6.83 1.30
C GLN A 61 4.61 6.42 1.08
N ALA A 62 5.34 6.07 2.15
CA ALA A 62 6.73 5.62 2.07
C ALA A 62 6.87 4.34 1.23
N ILE A 63 5.96 3.37 1.37
CA ILE A 63 5.94 2.16 0.54
C ILE A 63 5.66 2.52 -0.92
N GLU A 64 4.65 3.33 -1.18
CA GLU A 64 4.27 3.71 -2.54
C GLU A 64 5.40 4.47 -3.24
N GLU A 65 6.13 5.32 -2.53
CA GLU A 65 7.29 6.02 -3.07
C GLU A 65 8.47 5.09 -3.31
N LYS A 66 8.77 4.18 -2.36
CA LYS A 66 9.92 3.27 -2.45
C LYS A 66 9.78 2.20 -3.53
N PHE A 67 8.57 1.64 -3.67
CA PHE A 67 8.29 0.53 -4.58
C PHE A 67 7.46 0.98 -5.79
N LYS A 68 7.36 2.29 -6.03
CA LYS A 68 6.71 2.80 -7.23
C LYS A 68 7.44 2.27 -8.47
N ASP A 69 6.70 1.64 -9.37
CA ASP A 69 7.17 1.46 -10.74
C ASP A 69 6.74 2.69 -11.57
N PRO A 70 7.68 3.59 -11.92
CA PRO A 70 7.35 4.76 -12.73
C PRO A 70 6.79 4.38 -14.11
N ALA A 71 7.17 3.21 -14.66
CA ALA A 71 6.69 2.76 -15.95
C ALA A 71 5.21 2.34 -15.91
N ILE A 72 4.70 1.86 -14.77
CA ILE A 72 3.27 1.50 -14.63
C ILE A 72 2.40 2.76 -14.58
N LYS A 73 2.82 3.78 -13.83
CA LYS A 73 2.06 5.03 -13.71
C LYS A 73 1.99 5.80 -15.03
N ASP A 74 3.10 5.87 -15.76
CA ASP A 74 3.12 6.56 -17.05
C ASP A 74 2.34 5.77 -18.12
N LYS A 75 2.43 4.43 -18.15
CA LYS A 75 1.60 3.61 -19.03
C LYS A 75 0.11 3.74 -18.72
N GLN A 76 -0.27 3.79 -17.44
CA GLN A 76 -1.67 4.00 -17.04
C GLN A 76 -2.17 5.39 -17.41
N LYS A 77 -1.34 6.43 -17.19
CA LYS A 77 -1.67 7.80 -17.56
C LYS A 77 -1.82 7.94 -19.08
N VAL A 78 -0.90 7.37 -19.85
CA VAL A 78 -0.95 7.34 -21.33
C VAL A 78 -2.17 6.55 -21.81
N ALA A 79 -2.46 5.39 -21.21
CA ALA A 79 -3.65 4.61 -21.55
C ALA A 79 -4.94 5.39 -21.24
N MET A 80 -5.01 6.08 -20.11
CA MET A 80 -6.16 6.91 -19.73
C MET A 80 -6.37 8.06 -20.71
N TYR A 81 -5.30 8.78 -21.09
CA TYR A 81 -5.39 9.84 -22.10
C TYR A 81 -5.75 9.31 -23.49
N ALA A 82 -5.20 8.17 -23.91
CA ALA A 82 -5.56 7.53 -25.16
C ALA A 82 -7.05 7.17 -25.20
N LEU A 83 -7.58 6.64 -24.08
CA LEU A 83 -9.00 6.30 -23.92
C LEU A 83 -9.90 7.53 -24.02
N CYS A 84 -9.52 8.65 -23.39
CA CYS A 84 -10.25 9.91 -23.50
C CYS A 84 -10.23 10.50 -24.92
N MET A 85 -9.15 10.30 -25.68
CA MET A 85 -9.02 10.79 -27.06
C MET A 85 -9.80 9.97 -28.08
N THR A 86 -10.21 8.73 -27.76
CA THR A 86 -10.95 7.85 -28.67
C THR A 86 -12.42 8.23 -28.89
N GLY A 87 -12.92 9.32 -28.29
CA GLY A 87 -14.08 10.12 -28.74
C GLY A 87 -15.44 9.44 -29.00
N SER A 88 -15.56 8.12 -28.88
CA SER A 88 -16.73 7.36 -29.34
C SER A 88 -17.43 6.55 -28.25
N MET A 89 -16.95 6.61 -27.01
CA MET A 89 -17.53 5.83 -25.90
C MET A 89 -18.56 6.63 -25.12
N THR A 90 -19.67 5.98 -24.78
CA THR A 90 -20.63 6.54 -23.84
C THR A 90 -20.03 6.58 -22.43
N THR A 91 -20.46 7.53 -21.60
CA THR A 91 -19.95 7.75 -20.24
C THR A 91 -19.89 6.46 -19.40
N THR A 92 -20.86 5.56 -19.60
CA THR A 92 -20.96 4.28 -18.88
C THR A 92 -19.88 3.28 -19.29
N GLU A 93 -19.56 3.19 -20.58
CA GLU A 93 -18.49 2.31 -21.11
C GLU A 93 -17.12 2.78 -20.63
N TYR A 94 -16.92 4.10 -20.60
CA TYR A 94 -15.72 4.71 -20.04
C TYR A 94 -15.50 4.34 -18.56
N PHE A 95 -16.55 4.42 -17.73
CA PHE A 95 -16.44 4.03 -16.32
C PHE A 95 -16.16 2.53 -16.13
N GLN A 96 -16.74 1.66 -16.97
CA GLN A 96 -16.47 0.22 -16.92
C GLN A 96 -15.03 -0.13 -17.34
N GLU A 97 -14.48 0.56 -18.34
CA GLU A 97 -13.08 0.38 -18.71
C GLU A 97 -12.14 0.89 -17.61
N LEU A 98 -12.41 2.06 -17.02
CA LEU A 98 -11.66 2.56 -15.86
C LEU A 98 -11.67 1.56 -14.71
N GLU A 99 -12.81 0.91 -14.44
CA GLU A 99 -12.91 -0.09 -13.39
C GLU A 99 -12.07 -1.35 -13.69
N LYS A 100 -12.02 -1.78 -14.96
CA LYS A 100 -11.13 -2.88 -15.40
C LYS A 100 -9.66 -2.51 -15.28
N PHE A 101 -9.29 -1.29 -15.65
CA PHE A 101 -7.92 -0.79 -15.49
C PHE A 101 -7.52 -0.69 -14.01
N ALA A 102 -8.40 -0.17 -13.15
CA ALA A 102 -8.15 -0.08 -11.72
C ALA A 102 -8.01 -1.45 -11.04
N LYS A 103 -8.77 -2.45 -11.51
CA LYS A 103 -8.63 -3.86 -11.04
C LYS A 103 -7.31 -4.47 -11.49
N LYS A 104 -6.88 -4.22 -12.72
CA LYS A 104 -5.59 -4.71 -13.26
C LYS A 104 -4.37 -4.01 -12.65
N ALA A 105 -4.53 -2.78 -12.18
CA ALA A 105 -3.51 -2.03 -11.47
C ALA A 105 -3.26 -2.52 -10.03
N ARG A 106 -4.19 -3.29 -9.46
CA ARG A 106 -4.14 -3.80 -8.09
C ARG A 106 -3.57 -5.24 -7.99
N SER A 107 -3.24 -5.88 -9.12
CA SER A 107 -2.55 -7.19 -9.17
C SER A 107 -1.09 -7.01 -9.54
#